data_AF-A0A2C7A9U7-F1
#
_entry.id   AF-A0A2C7A9U7-F1
#
_cell.length_a   1.000
_cell.length_b   1.000
_cell.length_c   1.000
_cell.angle_alpha   90.00
_cell.angle_beta   90.00
_cell.angle_gamma   90.00
#
_symmetry.space_group_name_H-M   'P 1'
#
loop_
_entity.id
_entity.type
_entity.pdbx_description
1 polymer ?
#
loop_
_entity_poly.entity_id
_entity_poly.type
_entity_poly.pdbx_seq_one_letter_code
_entity_poly.pdbx_strand_id
1 'polypeptide(L)'
;MLTDTPDSLRIPVAVIAERRPANSPWADWSWRVVEVLAEAPALPPWTLLRQEAGRSLFLAGHAELALHPTDTSNYKHNLESGAPRLWVVLRPASGEPGMALHTVTADPGEAHLYADVGNDTLESLPLPDFLRAPLEEYVARHHRERGFTKRRRDRADPEALARRRPGRTGDDGPYGNGPDGDGPDGGGEGE
;
A
#
# COMPACT_ATOMS: atom_id res chain seq x y z
N MET A 1 -3.59 -15.33 -8.18
CA MET A 1 -5.06 -15.18 -8.13
C MET A 1 -5.33 -13.75 -7.69
N LEU A 2 -5.76 -12.89 -8.61
CA LEU A 2 -6.35 -11.60 -8.22
C LEU A 2 -7.61 -11.96 -7.44
N THR A 3 -7.65 -11.70 -6.13
CA THR A 3 -8.87 -11.84 -5.35
C THR A 3 -9.90 -10.92 -5.96
N ASP A 4 -10.94 -11.50 -6.55
CA ASP A 4 -12.11 -10.75 -6.99
C ASP A 4 -12.81 -10.25 -5.73
N THR A 5 -12.44 -9.03 -5.30
CA THR A 5 -13.08 -8.42 -4.15
C THR A 5 -14.50 -8.04 -4.58
N PRO A 6 -15.55 -8.53 -3.90
CA PRO A 6 -16.92 -8.16 -4.23
C PRO A 6 -17.04 -6.63 -4.23
N ASP A 7 -17.83 -6.11 -5.17
CA ASP A 7 -18.04 -4.67 -5.41
C ASP A 7 -16.83 -3.90 -5.97
N SER A 8 -15.84 -4.58 -6.53
CA SER A 8 -14.78 -3.91 -7.31
C SER A 8 -15.30 -3.44 -8.66
N LEU A 9 -14.85 -2.25 -9.10
CA LEU A 9 -15.09 -1.76 -10.45
C LEU A 9 -13.80 -1.88 -11.27
N ARG A 10 -13.90 -2.41 -12.48
CA ARG A 10 -12.78 -2.52 -13.44
C ARG A 10 -13.10 -1.67 -14.65
N ILE A 11 -12.21 -0.73 -14.96
CA ILE A 11 -12.34 0.15 -16.13
C ILE A 11 -11.19 -0.19 -17.09
N PRO A 12 -11.46 -0.76 -18.27
CA PRO A 12 -10.41 -1.02 -19.25
C PRO A 12 -9.87 0.30 -19.79
N VAL A 13 -8.56 0.37 -19.98
CA VAL A 13 -7.86 1.53 -20.53
C VAL A 13 -6.71 1.10 -21.44
N ALA A 14 -6.33 1.97 -22.37
CA ALA A 14 -5.08 1.87 -23.12
C ALA A 14 -4.09 2.94 -22.69
N VAL A 15 -2.80 2.62 -22.73
CA VAL A 15 -1.72 3.54 -22.36
C VAL A 15 -0.85 3.83 -23.58
N ILE A 16 -0.60 5.10 -23.83
CA ILE A 16 0.37 5.55 -24.83
C ILE A 16 1.66 5.97 -24.12
N ALA A 17 2.78 5.40 -24.56
CA ALA A 17 4.11 5.72 -24.07
C ALA A 17 4.96 6.34 -25.18
N GLU A 18 5.78 7.33 -24.82
CA GLU A 18 6.79 7.92 -25.68
C GLU A 18 8.18 7.42 -25.26
N ARG A 19 8.95 6.94 -26.24
CA ARG A 19 10.39 6.72 -26.14
C ARG A 19 11.11 7.87 -26.83
N ARG A 20 12.09 8.47 -26.15
CA ARG A 20 12.97 9.51 -26.70
C ARG A 20 14.42 9.28 -26.28
N PRO A 21 15.42 9.77 -27.03
CA PRO A 21 16.81 9.73 -26.61
C PRO A 21 16.96 10.30 -25.20
N ALA A 22 17.68 9.61 -24.34
CA ALA A 22 18.00 10.12 -23.02
C ALA A 22 19.12 11.16 -23.11
N ASN A 23 19.06 12.15 -22.23
CA ASN A 23 20.09 13.18 -22.09
C ASN A 23 21.10 12.80 -20.99
N SER A 24 21.36 11.50 -20.77
CA SER A 24 22.21 11.00 -19.70
C SER A 24 23.17 9.91 -20.22
N PRO A 25 24.32 9.70 -19.57
CA PRO A 25 25.26 8.64 -19.96
C PRO A 25 24.83 7.23 -19.49
N TRP A 26 23.72 7.12 -18.75
CA TRP A 26 23.32 5.88 -18.07
C TRP A 26 22.29 5.06 -18.86
N ALA A 27 21.64 5.67 -19.85
CA ALA A 27 20.66 5.02 -20.70
C ALA A 27 20.67 5.69 -22.07
N ASP A 28 20.43 4.93 -23.14
CA ASP A 28 20.25 5.49 -24.48
C ASP A 28 18.85 6.11 -24.65
N TRP A 29 17.87 5.60 -23.89
CA TRP A 29 16.46 5.93 -24.03
C TRP A 29 15.85 6.38 -22.70
N SER A 30 14.93 7.33 -22.77
CA SER A 30 14.01 7.67 -21.69
C SER A 30 12.58 7.39 -22.12
N TRP A 31 11.79 6.90 -21.17
CA TRP A 31 10.38 6.58 -21.34
C TRP A 31 9.52 7.57 -20.57
N ARG A 32 8.35 7.86 -21.12
CA ARG A 32 7.28 8.59 -20.43
C ARG A 32 5.93 8.10 -20.89
N VAL A 33 4.94 8.15 -20.01
CA VAL A 33 3.54 7.96 -20.36
C VAL A 33 2.98 9.30 -20.78
N VAL A 34 2.33 9.34 -21.94
CA VAL A 34 1.81 10.60 -22.51
C VAL A 34 0.30 10.70 -22.45
N GLU A 35 -0.40 9.56 -22.50
CA GLU A 35 -1.85 9.54 -22.58
C GLU A 35 -2.43 8.22 -22.08
N VAL A 36 -3.64 8.29 -21.53
CA VAL A 36 -4.47 7.13 -21.17
C VAL A 36 -5.82 7.30 -21.85
N LEU A 37 -6.28 6.26 -22.55
CA LEU A 37 -7.47 6.27 -23.40
C LEU A 37 -8.57 5.39 -22.80
N ALA A 38 -9.83 5.82 -22.95
CA ALA A 38 -11.01 5.10 -22.49
C ALA A 38 -11.25 3.80 -23.26
N GLU A 39 -11.09 3.86 -24.58
CA GLU A 39 -11.24 2.72 -25.46
C GLU A 39 -9.86 2.25 -25.89
N ALA A 40 -9.57 0.99 -25.58
CA ALA A 40 -8.30 0.41 -25.91
C ALA A 40 -8.33 -0.09 -27.36
N PRO A 41 -7.54 0.49 -28.28
CA PRO A 41 -7.50 0.00 -29.65
C PRO A 41 -7.02 -1.45 -29.66
N ALA A 42 -7.68 -2.33 -30.41
CA ALA A 42 -7.38 -3.76 -30.49
C ALA A 42 -6.07 -4.06 -31.23
N LEU A 43 -4.97 -3.55 -30.68
CA LEU A 43 -3.61 -3.69 -31.17
C LEU A 43 -2.76 -4.37 -30.09
N PRO A 44 -1.74 -5.15 -30.48
CA PRO A 44 -0.80 -5.75 -29.54
C PRO A 44 -0.09 -4.69 -28.67
N PRO A 45 0.27 -5.01 -27.42
CA PRO A 45 1.16 -4.18 -26.62
C PRO A 45 2.46 -3.85 -27.36
N TRP A 46 2.96 -2.65 -27.13
CA TRP A 46 4.14 -2.06 -27.76
C TRP A 46 4.07 -1.89 -29.28
N THR A 47 2.87 -1.78 -29.85
CA THR A 47 2.69 -1.39 -31.25
C THR A 47 3.16 0.05 -31.46
N LEU A 48 4.09 0.27 -32.42
CA LEU A 48 4.52 1.62 -32.82
C LEU A 48 3.38 2.34 -33.54
N LEU A 49 2.94 3.47 -32.99
CA LEU A 49 1.86 4.29 -33.54
C LEU A 49 2.37 5.44 -34.42
N ARG A 50 3.48 6.05 -34.01
CA ARG A 50 4.08 7.19 -34.69
C ARG A 50 5.56 7.28 -34.39
N GLN A 51 6.34 7.74 -35.36
CA GLN A 51 7.73 8.11 -35.16
C GLN A 51 8.02 9.46 -35.81
N GLU A 52 8.50 10.42 -35.04
CA GLU A 52 8.74 11.79 -35.50
C GLU A 52 9.83 12.46 -34.67
N ALA A 53 10.74 13.20 -35.33
CA ALA A 53 11.80 13.99 -34.67
C ALA A 53 12.60 13.21 -33.60
N GLY A 54 12.92 11.94 -33.87
CA GLY A 54 13.67 11.08 -32.95
C GLY A 54 12.86 10.53 -31.77
N ARG A 55 11.55 10.77 -31.72
CA ARG A 55 10.63 10.22 -30.72
C ARG A 55 9.76 9.13 -31.34
N SER A 56 9.43 8.13 -30.54
CA SER A 56 8.54 7.04 -30.93
C SER A 56 7.38 6.96 -29.95
N LEU A 57 6.14 7.03 -30.46
CA LEU A 57 4.93 6.80 -29.69
C LEU A 57 4.49 5.35 -29.88
N PHE A 58 4.23 4.68 -28.77
CA PHE A 58 3.79 3.29 -28.71
C PHE A 58 2.46 3.20 -27.98
N LEU A 59 1.60 2.29 -28.43
CA LEU A 59 0.60 1.72 -27.54
C LEU A 59 1.34 0.82 -26.56
N ALA A 60 1.61 1.29 -25.34
CA ALA A 60 2.31 0.50 -24.33
C ALA A 60 1.54 -0.79 -23.97
N GLY A 61 0.21 -0.71 -24.03
CA GLY A 61 -0.65 -1.86 -23.89
C GLY A 61 -2.01 -1.49 -23.29
N HIS A 62 -2.68 -2.54 -22.82
CA HIS A 62 -3.99 -2.52 -22.22
C HIS A 62 -3.83 -2.76 -20.72
N ALA A 63 -4.61 -2.05 -19.90
CA ALA A 63 -4.66 -2.26 -18.46
C ALA A 63 -6.10 -2.14 -17.96
N GLU A 64 -6.33 -2.61 -16.74
CA GLU A 64 -7.55 -2.36 -16.00
C GLU A 64 -7.24 -1.41 -14.84
N LEU A 65 -7.91 -0.26 -14.79
CA LEU A 65 -8.00 0.50 -13.56
C LEU A 65 -8.98 -0.23 -12.64
N ALA A 66 -8.45 -0.87 -11.60
CA ALA A 66 -9.25 -1.56 -10.58
C ALA A 66 -9.52 -0.61 -9.40
N LEU A 67 -10.79 -0.47 -9.03
CA LEU A 67 -11.23 0.27 -7.86
C LEU A 67 -11.79 -0.70 -6.84
N HIS A 68 -11.35 -0.57 -5.59
CA HIS A 68 -11.74 -1.46 -4.49
C HIS A 68 -12.45 -0.70 -3.36
N PRO A 69 -13.46 -1.29 -2.69
CA PRO A 69 -14.22 -0.58 -1.65
C PRO A 69 -13.35 -0.19 -0.45
N THR A 70 -12.29 -0.97 -0.17
CA THR A 70 -11.34 -0.73 0.92
C THR A 70 -10.53 0.54 0.74
N ASP A 71 -10.37 1.01 -0.49
CA ASP A 71 -9.41 2.05 -0.86
C ASP A 71 -10.12 3.37 -1.21
N THR A 72 -11.45 3.42 -1.03
CA THR A 72 -12.30 4.59 -1.33
C THR A 72 -11.87 5.87 -0.63
N SER A 73 -11.22 5.79 0.53
CA SER A 73 -10.63 6.96 1.20
C SER A 73 -9.52 7.60 0.35
N ASN A 74 -8.72 6.79 -0.33
CA ASN A 74 -7.59 7.25 -1.13
C ASN A 74 -8.10 7.89 -2.42
N TYR A 75 -9.08 7.27 -3.08
CA TYR A 75 -9.75 7.84 -4.26
C TYR A 75 -10.43 9.18 -3.95
N LYS A 76 -11.15 9.26 -2.82
CA LYS A 76 -11.78 10.50 -2.35
C LYS A 76 -10.73 11.59 -2.14
N HIS A 77 -9.64 11.29 -1.44
CA HIS A 77 -8.56 12.25 -1.21
C HIS A 77 -7.92 12.73 -2.52
N ASN A 78 -7.71 11.82 -3.48
CA ASN A 78 -7.21 12.18 -4.80
C ASN A 78 -8.16 13.14 -5.54
N LEU A 79 -9.47 12.85 -5.55
CA LEU A 79 -10.50 13.73 -6.13
C LEU A 79 -10.55 15.12 -5.48
N GLU A 80 -10.39 15.18 -4.16
CA GLU A 80 -10.44 16.43 -3.37
C GLU A 80 -9.14 17.26 -3.40
N SER A 81 -8.07 16.74 -4.01
CA SER A 81 -6.77 17.44 -4.10
C SER A 81 -6.80 18.73 -4.94
N GLY A 82 -7.88 18.99 -5.67
CA GLY A 82 -8.01 20.09 -6.63
C GLY A 82 -7.34 19.84 -7.98
N ALA A 83 -6.41 18.88 -8.04
CA ALA A 83 -5.73 18.44 -9.26
C ALA A 83 -5.58 16.90 -9.24
N PRO A 84 -6.69 16.15 -9.35
CA PRO A 84 -6.66 14.70 -9.26
C PRO A 84 -5.76 14.09 -10.33
N ARG A 85 -5.07 13.01 -9.96
CA ARG A 85 -4.04 12.39 -10.78
C ARG A 85 -4.36 10.93 -11.05
N LEU A 86 -3.80 10.43 -12.14
CA LEU A 86 -3.72 9.02 -12.49
C LEU A 86 -2.25 8.64 -12.56
N TRP A 87 -1.88 7.48 -12.02
CA TRP A 87 -0.52 6.97 -12.05
C TRP A 87 -0.42 5.75 -12.94
N VAL A 88 0.64 5.71 -13.75
CA VAL A 88 0.94 4.60 -14.64
C VAL A 88 2.35 4.15 -14.37
N VAL A 89 2.51 2.84 -14.20
CA VAL A 89 3.81 2.22 -13.92
C VAL A 89 4.24 1.45 -15.14
N LEU A 90 5.41 1.79 -15.67
CA LEU A 90 6.13 0.97 -16.66
C LEU A 90 7.30 0.30 -15.96
N ARG A 91 7.42 -1.03 -16.11
CA ARG A 91 8.48 -1.83 -15.49
C ARG A 91 9.48 -2.29 -16.53
N PRO A 92 10.79 -2.23 -16.27
CA PRO A 92 11.79 -2.84 -17.15
C PRO A 92 11.49 -4.31 -17.40
N ALA A 93 11.58 -4.71 -18.66
CA ALA A 93 11.30 -6.08 -19.10
C ALA A 93 12.37 -6.56 -20.08
N SER A 94 12.49 -7.89 -20.22
CA SER A 94 13.34 -8.48 -21.24
C SER A 94 12.71 -8.37 -22.62
N GLY A 95 13.55 -8.18 -23.65
CA GLY A 95 13.10 -8.04 -25.04
C GLY A 95 12.74 -6.60 -25.42
N GLU A 96 12.48 -6.37 -26.71
CA GLU A 96 12.06 -5.05 -27.20
C GLU A 96 10.61 -4.75 -26.77
N PRO A 97 10.30 -3.52 -26.30
CA PRO A 97 11.15 -2.33 -26.32
C PRO A 97 11.90 -2.08 -24.98
N GLY A 98 12.02 -3.08 -24.12
CA GLY A 98 12.72 -3.01 -22.83
C GLY A 98 11.83 -2.62 -21.65
N MET A 99 10.53 -2.47 -21.88
CA MET A 99 9.54 -2.07 -20.88
C MET A 99 8.27 -2.93 -20.98
N ALA A 100 7.55 -3.05 -19.88
CA ALA A 100 6.20 -3.61 -19.81
C ALA A 100 5.28 -2.63 -19.07
N LEU A 101 4.04 -2.48 -19.55
CA LEU A 101 2.99 -1.79 -18.79
C LEU A 101 2.66 -2.65 -17.56
N HIS A 102 2.89 -2.11 -16.36
CA HIS A 102 2.72 -2.86 -15.12
C HIS A 102 1.34 -2.64 -14.49
N THR A 103 0.96 -1.39 -14.25
CA THR A 103 -0.35 -1.06 -13.65
C THR A 103 -0.77 0.38 -13.97
N VAL A 104 -2.06 0.65 -13.83
CA VAL A 104 -2.68 1.98 -13.85
C VAL A 104 -3.52 2.11 -12.59
N THR A 105 -3.28 3.14 -11.78
CA THR A 105 -3.97 3.34 -10.51
C THR A 105 -4.40 4.79 -10.30
N ALA A 106 -5.55 4.96 -9.64
CA ALA A 106 -6.03 6.23 -9.11
C ALA A 106 -5.81 6.34 -7.60
N ASP A 107 -5.16 5.35 -6.98
CA ASP A 107 -4.78 5.35 -5.57
C ASP A 107 -3.37 5.96 -5.41
N PRO A 108 -3.24 7.14 -4.77
CA PRO A 108 -1.93 7.69 -4.45
C PRO A 108 -1.11 6.75 -3.56
N GLY A 109 -1.71 6.09 -2.57
CA GLY A 109 -1.02 5.17 -1.66
C GLY A 109 -0.43 3.96 -2.38
N GLU A 110 -1.16 3.38 -3.33
CA GLU A 110 -0.65 2.30 -4.19
C GLU A 110 0.50 2.80 -5.07
N ALA A 111 0.36 4.00 -5.67
CA ALA A 111 1.41 4.61 -6.48
C ALA A 111 2.74 4.80 -5.71
N HIS A 112 2.68 5.15 -4.42
CA HIS A 112 3.87 5.29 -3.58
C HIS A 112 4.65 3.98 -3.42
N LEU A 113 3.96 2.82 -3.41
CA LEU A 113 4.63 1.52 -3.31
C LEU A 113 5.56 1.25 -4.50
N TYR A 114 5.25 1.83 -5.67
CA TYR A 114 6.06 1.70 -6.88
C TYR A 114 7.16 2.75 -6.97
N ALA A 115 7.01 3.90 -6.32
CA ALA A 115 8.05 4.93 -6.27
C ALA A 115 9.32 4.44 -5.55
N ASP A 116 9.16 3.54 -4.58
CA ASP A 116 10.27 3.00 -3.78
C ASP A 116 11.01 1.83 -4.45
N VAL A 117 10.47 1.28 -5.55
CA VAL A 117 11.08 0.16 -6.30
C VAL A 117 11.98 0.72 -7.41
N GLY A 118 13.29 0.69 -7.17
CA GLY A 118 14.30 1.51 -7.85
C GLY A 118 14.53 1.37 -9.36
N ASN A 119 13.64 0.70 -10.10
CA ASN A 119 13.76 0.61 -11.57
C ASN A 119 12.43 0.84 -12.31
N ASP A 120 11.31 0.97 -11.62
CA ASP A 120 10.03 1.24 -12.26
C ASP A 120 9.96 2.71 -12.71
N THR A 121 9.42 2.96 -13.89
CA THR A 121 9.05 4.30 -14.35
C THR A 121 7.63 4.60 -13.90
N LEU A 122 7.50 5.44 -12.87
CA LEU A 122 6.22 5.91 -12.36
C LEU A 122 5.88 7.27 -12.97
N GLU A 123 4.83 7.33 -13.77
CA GLU A 123 4.36 8.55 -14.43
C GLU A 123 3.03 9.01 -13.83
N SER A 124 2.93 10.31 -13.57
CA SER A 124 1.75 10.94 -12.98
C SER A 124 1.09 11.88 -13.98
N LEU A 125 -0.12 11.52 -14.41
CA LEU A 125 -0.92 12.26 -15.37
C LEU A 125 -2.06 12.99 -14.65
N PRO A 126 -2.56 14.12 -15.18
CA PRO A 126 -3.89 14.61 -14.81
C PRO A 126 -4.93 13.51 -14.99
N LEU A 127 -5.89 13.38 -14.07
CA LEU A 127 -6.97 12.41 -14.19
C LEU A 127 -7.75 12.68 -15.49
N PRO A 128 -7.80 11.74 -16.45
CA PRO A 128 -8.58 11.89 -17.66
C PRO A 128 -10.07 12.10 -17.37
N ASP A 129 -10.73 12.97 -18.14
CA ASP A 129 -12.13 13.34 -17.90
C ASP A 129 -13.09 12.14 -17.90
N PHE A 130 -12.83 11.14 -18.75
CA PHE A 130 -13.64 9.92 -18.81
C PHE A 130 -13.56 9.06 -17.54
N LEU A 131 -12.53 9.22 -16.72
CA LEU A 131 -12.36 8.50 -15.45
C LEU A 131 -12.95 9.26 -14.25
N ARG A 132 -13.19 10.57 -14.39
CA ARG A 132 -13.69 11.40 -13.29
C ARG A 132 -15.04 10.91 -12.79
N ALA A 133 -16.05 10.86 -13.66
CA ALA A 133 -17.40 10.48 -13.27
C ALA A 133 -17.48 9.04 -12.70
N PRO A 134 -16.86 8.02 -13.32
CA PRO A 134 -16.80 6.68 -12.73
C PRO A 134 -16.16 6.65 -11.34
N LEU A 135 -15.06 7.38 -11.13
CA LEU A 135 -14.38 7.42 -9.85
C LEU A 135 -15.22 8.12 -8.77
N GLU A 136 -15.86 9.25 -9.11
CA GLU A 136 -16.77 9.98 -8.23
C GLU A 136 -17.99 9.13 -7.86
N GLU A 137 -18.61 8.45 -8.82
CA GLU A 137 -19.75 7.56 -8.57
C GLU A 137 -19.35 6.36 -7.70
N TYR A 138 -18.18 5.78 -7.96
CA TYR A 138 -17.65 4.68 -7.15
C TYR A 138 -17.43 5.11 -5.70
N VAL A 139 -16.79 6.26 -5.49
CA VAL A 139 -16.60 6.84 -4.16
C VAL A 139 -17.96 7.12 -3.50
N ALA A 140 -18.90 7.74 -4.20
CA ALA A 140 -20.23 8.05 -3.64
C ALA A 140 -21.01 6.80 -3.20
N ARG A 141 -20.87 5.69 -3.95
CA ARG A 141 -21.55 4.43 -3.66
C ARG A 141 -20.92 3.65 -2.51
N HIS A 142 -19.58 3.58 -2.48
CA HIS A 142 -18.86 2.64 -1.62
C HIS A 142 -18.17 3.30 -0.42
N HIS A 143 -17.91 4.60 -0.45
CA HIS A 143 -17.25 5.28 0.67
C HIS A 143 -18.18 5.34 1.88
N ARG A 144 -17.65 4.90 3.02
CA ARG A 144 -18.26 5.04 4.34
C ARG A 144 -17.26 5.73 5.24
N GLU A 145 -17.65 6.84 5.85
CA GLU A 145 -16.85 7.48 6.89
C GLU A 145 -16.70 6.50 8.05
N ARG A 146 -15.52 5.88 8.16
CA ARG A 146 -15.20 5.02 9.29
C ARG A 146 -14.76 5.94 10.42
N GLY A 147 -15.60 6.12 11.43
CA GLY A 147 -15.24 6.82 12.65
C GLY A 147 -13.92 6.27 13.18
N PHE A 148 -12.90 7.12 13.28
CA PHE A 148 -11.57 6.71 13.74
C PHE A 148 -11.61 6.47 15.25
N THR A 149 -11.80 5.21 15.67
CA THR A 149 -11.59 4.85 17.07
C THR A 149 -10.09 4.80 17.33
N LYS A 150 -9.53 5.89 17.85
CA LYS A 150 -8.14 5.94 18.32
C LYS A 150 -7.92 4.79 19.29
N ARG A 151 -7.14 3.77 18.90
CA ARG A 151 -6.68 2.75 19.85
C ARG A 151 -5.82 3.47 20.89
N ARG A 152 -6.36 3.64 22.09
CA ARG A 152 -5.60 4.10 23.26
C ARG A 152 -4.50 3.08 23.47
N ARG A 153 -3.25 3.46 23.23
CA ARG A 153 -2.09 2.63 23.58
C ARG A 153 -2.13 2.51 25.10
N ASP A 154 -2.37 1.31 25.62
CA ASP A 154 -2.14 1.05 27.03
C ASP A 154 -0.67 1.37 27.29
N ARG A 155 -0.46 2.35 28.16
CA ARG A 155 0.86 2.79 28.59
C ARG A 155 1.47 1.60 29.32
N ALA A 156 2.45 0.95 28.69
CA ALA A 156 3.27 -0.03 29.38
C ALA A 156 3.85 0.65 30.63
N ASP A 157 3.53 0.08 31.79
CA ASP A 157 3.99 0.55 33.09
C ASP A 157 5.53 0.41 33.16
N PRO A 158 6.28 1.52 33.28
CA PRO A 158 7.74 1.49 33.36
C PRO A 158 8.27 0.81 34.63
N GLU A 159 7.44 0.55 35.65
CA GLU A 159 7.88 -0.13 36.89
C GLU A 159 7.91 -1.66 36.81
N ALA A 160 7.37 -2.28 35.77
CA ALA A 160 7.29 -3.75 35.66
C ALA A 160 8.67 -4.46 35.62
N LEU A 161 9.77 -3.73 35.36
CA LEU A 161 11.13 -4.26 35.34
C LEU A 161 11.91 -4.07 36.65
N ALA A 162 11.35 -3.41 37.67
CA ALA A 162 12.10 -2.98 38.85
C ALA A 162 12.04 -3.92 40.07
N ARG A 163 11.51 -5.16 39.95
CA ARG A 163 11.52 -6.13 41.06
C ARG A 163 12.45 -7.31 40.82
N ARG A 164 13.74 -7.01 40.83
CA ARG A 164 14.75 -7.92 41.41
C ARG A 164 15.69 -7.11 42.29
N ARG A 165 15.63 -7.31 43.60
CA ARG A 165 16.76 -7.02 44.51
C ARG A 165 17.13 -8.28 45.31
N PRO A 166 18.43 -8.55 45.50
CA PRO A 166 18.96 -9.70 46.23
C PRO A 166 19.19 -9.39 47.73
N GLY A 167 19.01 -10.40 48.59
CA GLY A 167 19.81 -10.69 49.80
C GLY A 167 19.81 -9.78 51.04
N ARG A 168 19.10 -10.25 52.10
CA ARG A 168 19.55 -10.58 53.50
C ARG A 168 20.35 -9.57 54.37
N THR A 169 19.81 -9.24 55.57
CA THR A 169 20.32 -9.50 56.97
C THR A 169 19.49 -8.69 58.00
N GLY A 170 18.90 -9.30 59.03
CA GLY A 170 19.40 -9.33 60.44
C GLY A 170 18.67 -8.25 61.26
N ASP A 171 17.73 -8.56 62.16
CA ASP A 171 17.85 -9.03 63.55
C ASP A 171 17.22 -7.96 64.48
N ASP A 172 16.88 -8.35 65.71
CA ASP A 172 16.36 -7.59 66.87
C ASP A 172 14.84 -7.54 67.11
N GLY A 173 14.40 -8.45 68.02
CA GLY A 173 13.12 -8.37 68.78
C GLY A 173 13.14 -7.28 69.87
N PRO A 174 12.18 -7.20 70.83
CA PRO A 174 11.87 -8.29 71.77
C PRO A 174 10.41 -8.37 72.34
N TYR A 175 10.12 -9.43 73.12
CA TYR A 175 8.92 -9.73 73.95
C TYR A 175 7.58 -9.91 73.20
N GLY A 176 6.79 -10.98 73.33
CA GLY A 176 6.77 -12.13 74.23
C GLY A 176 5.30 -12.50 74.47
N ASN A 177 4.91 -13.77 74.25
CA ASN A 177 3.99 -14.53 75.10
C ASN A 177 3.78 -15.94 74.53
N GLY A 178 4.11 -16.96 75.34
CA GLY A 178 3.38 -18.23 75.29
C GLY A 178 1.96 -18.05 75.88
N PRO A 179 1.12 -19.09 75.96
CA PRO A 179 1.54 -20.44 76.33
C PRO A 179 1.02 -21.57 75.44
N ASP A 180 1.64 -22.70 75.72
CA ASP A 180 1.36 -24.09 75.40
C ASP A 180 -0.12 -24.50 75.34
N GLY A 181 -0.39 -25.45 74.45
CA GLY A 181 -1.64 -26.20 74.36
C GLY A 181 -1.44 -27.45 73.52
N ASP A 182 -1.01 -28.52 74.20
CA ASP A 182 -0.90 -29.90 73.74
C ASP A 182 -2.17 -30.46 73.07
N GLY A 183 -1.97 -31.36 72.10
CA GLY A 183 -2.89 -32.50 71.88
C GLY A 183 -3.13 -32.89 70.42
N PRO A 184 -3.30 -34.18 70.10
CA PRO A 184 -2.40 -34.82 69.14
C PRO A 184 -3.08 -35.53 67.96
N ASP A 185 -2.19 -35.98 67.05
CA ASP A 185 -2.20 -37.26 66.34
C ASP A 185 -3.13 -37.50 65.14
N GLY A 186 -2.53 -38.09 64.10
CA GLY A 186 -3.19 -39.17 63.34
C GLY A 186 -3.07 -39.16 61.81
N GLY A 187 -2.13 -39.99 61.31
CA GLY A 187 -2.22 -40.72 60.03
C GLY A 187 -1.75 -39.97 58.79
N GLY A 188 -0.72 -40.40 58.04
CA GLY A 188 -0.53 -41.74 57.45
C GLY A 188 -0.77 -41.60 55.93
N GLU A 189 0.28 -41.40 55.14
CA GLU A 189 0.96 -42.43 54.30
C GLU A 189 0.01 -43.08 53.28
N GLY A 190 0.25 -42.85 52.00
CA GLY A 190 0.85 -43.88 51.11
C GLY A 190 -0.24 -44.33 50.12
N GLU A 191 0.00 -44.69 48.87
CA GLU A 191 1.18 -44.98 48.06
C GLU A 191 0.82 -44.63 46.60
#